data_AF-A0A6G0V5A4-F1
#
_entry.id   AF-A0A6G0V5A4-F1
#
_cell.length_a   1.000
_cell.length_b   1.000
_cell.length_c   1.000
_cell.angle_alpha   90.00
_cell.angle_beta   90.00
_cell.angle_gamma   90.00
#
_symmetry.space_group_name_H-M   'P 1'
#
loop_
_entity.id
_entity.type
_entity.pdbx_description
1 polymer ?
#
loop_
_entity_poly.entity_id
_entity_poly.type
_entity_poly.pdbx_seq_one_letter_code
_entity_poly.pdbx_strand_id
1 'polypeptide(L)'
;MKFRPQGRDRAVQKRTFWEEGDFGYAVPRMESMNVLCAPETEEDSYLECSDHLRICKARNIFFNLKNFTAKRSARYRNDIIHEGEVGGRCGSLNKDLLAARLDEKSYLQSWGFEFEHFESYDDFQMNSEHCDHIFEKPTIIIKLDAAVNMYHHFCDFVNLYLSQFINGSFSQDVEIFWWDTYSRGFVDGFFGDVWKAFSFHKPYEMINYEKKTICFRNALLPLLARQRLGIYYNMPLIDGCYGSGLFHAFSKHLIHRLNIPQNGPLLNKLR
;
A
#
# COMPACT_ATOMS: atom_id res chain seq x y z
N MET A 1 14.91 10.93 19.58
CA MET A 1 14.25 9.61 19.57
C MET A 1 14.84 8.81 20.74
N LYS A 2 14.11 8.65 21.85
CA LYS A 2 14.61 7.87 23.01
C LYS A 2 14.39 6.39 22.71
N PHE A 3 15.45 5.62 22.51
CA PHE A 3 15.37 4.15 22.50
C PHE A 3 14.73 3.72 23.83
N ARG A 4 13.60 3.01 23.78
CA ARG A 4 13.02 2.39 24.99
C ARG A 4 14.05 1.38 25.51
N PRO A 5 14.38 1.38 26.81
CA PRO A 5 15.25 0.36 27.37
C PRO A 5 14.60 -1.00 27.11
N GLN A 6 15.35 -1.93 26.49
CA GLN A 6 14.91 -3.32 26.34
C GLN A 6 14.52 -3.83 27.73
N GLY A 7 13.24 -4.12 27.91
CA GLY A 7 12.72 -4.59 29.19
C GLY A 7 13.46 -5.85 29.60
N ARG A 8 13.95 -5.91 30.85
CA ARG A 8 14.57 -7.13 31.41
C ARG A 8 13.55 -8.27 31.60
N ASP A 9 12.26 -7.97 31.50
CA ASP A 9 11.16 -8.93 31.63
C ASP A 9 10.79 -9.58 30.29
N ARG A 10 10.83 -10.91 30.28
CA ARG A 10 10.50 -11.76 29.12
C ARG A 10 9.06 -11.56 28.65
N ALA A 11 8.11 -11.28 29.54
CA ALA A 11 6.72 -11.06 29.14
C ALA A 11 6.57 -9.76 28.33
N VAL A 12 7.26 -8.70 28.75
CA VAL A 12 7.33 -7.43 28.02
C VAL A 12 8.00 -7.61 26.66
N GLN A 13 9.13 -8.32 26.61
CA GLN A 13 9.83 -8.59 25.33
C GLN A 13 8.93 -9.34 24.33
N LYS A 14 8.21 -10.37 24.78
CA LYS A 14 7.27 -11.11 23.92
C LYS A 14 6.14 -10.22 23.40
N ARG A 15 5.58 -9.38 24.27
CA ARG A 15 4.51 -8.46 23.88
C ARG A 15 5.01 -7.45 22.85
N THR A 16 6.14 -6.81 23.10
CA THR A 16 6.69 -5.83 22.16
C THR A 16 7.09 -6.48 20.83
N PHE A 17 7.65 -7.70 20.84
CA PHE A 17 7.89 -8.44 19.60
C PHE A 17 6.59 -8.71 18.82
N TRP A 18 5.49 -9.04 19.51
CA TRP A 18 4.20 -9.22 18.86
C TRP A 18 3.64 -7.91 18.29
N GLU A 19 3.77 -6.79 19.02
CA GLU A 19 3.32 -5.45 18.59
C GLU A 19 4.13 -4.89 17.41
N GLU A 20 5.44 -5.14 17.38
CA GLU A 20 6.37 -4.47 16.46
C GLU A 20 6.85 -5.37 15.31
N GLY A 21 6.91 -6.68 15.51
CA GLY A 21 7.49 -7.66 14.56
C GLY A 21 6.53 -8.77 14.12
N ASP A 22 5.26 -8.72 14.52
CA ASP A 22 4.24 -9.73 14.22
C ASP A 22 2.88 -9.06 13.87
N PHE A 23 1.80 -9.85 13.82
CA PHE A 23 0.45 -9.37 13.50
C PHE A 23 -0.08 -8.28 14.44
N GLY A 24 0.48 -8.11 15.65
CA GLY A 24 0.12 -6.99 16.53
C GLY A 24 0.37 -5.63 15.87
N TYR A 25 1.27 -5.56 14.88
CA TYR A 25 1.52 -4.37 14.09
C TYR A 25 0.29 -3.85 13.33
N ALA A 26 -0.61 -4.74 12.92
CA ALA A 26 -1.82 -4.39 12.17
C ALA A 26 -2.88 -3.72 13.05
N VAL A 27 -2.93 -4.08 14.35
CA VAL A 27 -3.98 -3.66 15.29
C VAL A 27 -4.16 -2.14 15.32
N PRO A 28 -3.13 -1.30 15.62
CA PRO A 28 -3.32 0.15 15.68
C PRO A 28 -3.68 0.76 14.32
N ARG A 29 -3.33 0.12 13.19
CA ARG A 29 -3.71 0.58 11.84
C ARG A 29 -5.17 0.31 11.56
N MET A 30 -5.69 -0.82 12.03
CA MET A 30 -7.11 -1.17 11.93
C MET A 30 -7.96 -0.29 12.84
N GLU A 31 -7.52 -0.09 14.08
CA GLU A 31 -8.25 0.72 15.08
C GLU A 31 -8.28 2.22 14.75
N SER A 32 -7.29 2.72 13.99
CA SER A 32 -7.23 4.11 13.55
C SER A 32 -7.90 4.39 12.20
N MET A 33 -8.50 3.40 11.54
CA MET A 33 -9.24 3.63 10.29
C MET A 33 -10.41 4.57 10.56
N ASN A 34 -10.40 5.76 9.94
CA ASN A 34 -11.57 6.64 9.97
C ASN A 34 -11.88 7.18 8.58
N VAL A 35 -13.18 7.37 8.35
CA VAL A 35 -13.75 7.90 7.12
C VAL A 35 -13.38 9.38 6.97
N LEU A 36 -12.73 9.70 5.86
CA LEU A 36 -12.37 11.05 5.43
C LEU A 36 -13.42 11.61 4.46
N CYS A 37 -13.87 10.79 3.51
CA CYS A 37 -14.93 11.11 2.55
C CYS A 37 -16.07 10.11 2.76
N ALA A 38 -17.22 10.59 3.24
CA ALA A 38 -18.41 9.79 3.46
C ALA A 38 -19.37 9.93 2.26
N PRO A 39 -19.88 8.81 1.72
CA PRO A 39 -20.86 8.81 0.64
C PRO A 39 -22.27 9.12 1.13
N GLU A 40 -23.12 9.71 0.28
CA GLU A 40 -24.58 9.71 0.47
C GLU A 40 -25.22 8.48 -0.20
N THR A 41 -24.65 8.02 -1.31
CA THR A 41 -25.11 6.91 -2.15
C THR A 41 -23.99 5.94 -2.52
N GLU A 42 -24.32 4.80 -3.14
CA GLU A 42 -23.31 3.86 -3.63
C GLU A 42 -22.57 4.37 -4.89
N GLU A 43 -23.09 5.39 -5.57
CA GLU A 43 -22.37 6.05 -6.67
C GLU A 43 -21.35 7.07 -6.17
N ASP A 44 -21.55 7.62 -4.96
CA ASP A 44 -20.65 8.60 -4.37
C ASP A 44 -19.31 7.98 -3.96
N SER A 45 -18.33 8.85 -3.76
CA SER A 45 -17.00 8.52 -3.33
C SER A 45 -16.93 8.18 -1.85
N TYR A 46 -16.00 7.30 -1.52
CA TYR A 46 -15.65 6.95 -0.16
C TYR A 46 -14.13 6.93 -0.03
N LEU A 47 -13.62 7.47 1.08
CA LEU A 47 -12.21 7.40 1.44
C LEU A 47 -12.12 7.16 2.94
N GLU A 48 -11.44 6.09 3.33
CA GLU A 48 -11.16 5.74 4.71
C GLU A 48 -9.68 5.41 4.83
N CYS A 49 -9.02 6.01 5.81
CA CYS A 49 -7.59 5.84 6.02
C CYS A 49 -7.26 5.65 7.49
N SER A 50 -6.16 4.96 7.75
CA SER A 50 -5.53 4.89 9.07
C SER A 50 -4.83 6.21 9.41
N ASP A 51 -4.31 6.31 10.63
CA ASP A 51 -3.39 7.38 11.00
C ASP A 51 -2.21 7.49 10.02
N HIS A 52 -1.75 8.72 9.84
CA HIS A 52 -0.64 9.10 8.94
C HIS A 52 -0.86 8.71 7.47
N LEU A 53 -2.09 8.37 7.05
CA LEU A 53 -2.42 7.87 5.72
C LEU A 53 -1.55 6.68 5.30
N ARG A 54 -1.27 5.77 6.24
CA ARG A 54 -0.41 4.61 6.04
C ARG A 54 -1.06 3.50 5.24
N ILE A 55 -2.37 3.34 5.37
CA ILE A 55 -3.21 2.47 4.56
C ILE A 55 -4.55 3.17 4.34
N CYS A 56 -5.08 3.08 3.11
CA CYS A 56 -6.37 3.66 2.76
C CYS A 56 -7.20 2.71 1.91
N LYS A 57 -8.52 2.80 2.06
CA LYS A 57 -9.51 2.19 1.20
C LYS A 57 -10.30 3.31 0.54
N ALA A 58 -10.51 3.21 -0.77
CA ALA A 58 -11.28 4.19 -1.51
C ALA A 58 -12.27 3.54 -2.46
N ARG A 59 -13.37 4.22 -2.73
CA ARG A 59 -14.36 3.85 -3.74
C ARG A 59 -14.74 5.08 -4.53
N ASN A 60 -14.92 4.90 -5.83
CA ASN A 60 -15.27 5.94 -6.78
C ASN A 60 -14.39 7.20 -6.71
N ILE A 61 -13.07 7.07 -6.75
CA ILE A 61 -12.15 8.22 -6.71
C ILE A 61 -11.40 8.38 -8.05
N PHE A 62 -10.87 9.58 -8.29
CA PHE A 62 -10.01 9.86 -9.44
C PHE A 62 -8.64 10.41 -9.03
N PHE A 63 -7.66 10.19 -9.91
CA PHE A 63 -6.38 10.90 -9.95
C PHE A 63 -6.18 11.45 -11.36
N ASN A 64 -5.94 12.74 -11.48
CA ASN A 64 -5.68 13.42 -12.74
C ASN A 64 -4.18 13.62 -12.92
N LEU A 65 -3.61 12.87 -13.86
CA LEU A 65 -2.18 12.89 -14.15
C LEU A 65 -1.80 13.93 -15.22
N LYS A 66 -2.61 14.97 -15.45
CA LYS A 66 -2.36 16.04 -16.45
C LYS A 66 -0.96 16.65 -16.37
N ASN A 67 -0.43 16.83 -15.16
CA ASN A 67 0.88 17.42 -14.91
C ASN A 67 2.02 16.39 -14.86
N PHE A 68 1.70 15.08 -14.91
CA PHE A 68 2.70 14.04 -14.98
C PHE A 68 3.18 13.83 -16.42
N THR A 69 4.50 13.71 -16.59
CA THR A 69 5.13 13.32 -17.85
C THR A 69 6.22 12.31 -17.54
N ALA A 70 6.15 11.12 -18.15
CA ALA A 70 7.07 10.03 -17.86
C ALA A 70 8.47 10.31 -18.43
N LYS A 71 8.57 11.08 -19.52
CA LYS A 71 9.84 11.39 -20.18
C LYS A 71 10.83 12.04 -19.20
N ARG A 72 11.97 11.37 -18.96
CA ARG A 72 13.03 11.77 -18.01
C ARG A 72 12.59 11.87 -16.55
N SER A 73 11.44 11.30 -16.20
CA SER A 73 11.00 11.25 -14.81
C SER A 73 11.85 10.28 -13.99
N ALA A 74 12.22 10.72 -12.79
CA ALA A 74 12.95 9.94 -11.81
C ALA A 74 11.97 9.12 -10.96
N ARG A 75 12.49 8.06 -10.32
CA ARG A 75 11.74 7.29 -9.31
C ARG A 75 11.55 8.13 -8.05
N TYR A 76 10.50 7.85 -7.27
CA TYR A 76 10.22 8.45 -5.95
C TYR A 76 9.81 9.93 -5.97
N ARG A 77 9.17 10.39 -7.05
CA ARG A 77 8.62 11.76 -7.09
C ARG A 77 7.39 11.89 -6.20
N ASN A 78 7.31 12.99 -5.47
CA ASN A 78 6.18 13.33 -4.58
C ASN A 78 5.35 14.51 -5.08
N ASP A 79 5.73 15.09 -6.20
CA ASP A 79 5.12 16.27 -6.84
C ASP A 79 4.27 15.86 -8.05
N ILE A 80 3.55 14.73 -7.94
CA ILE A 80 2.75 14.18 -9.05
C ILE A 80 1.34 14.75 -9.07
N ILE A 81 0.75 14.92 -7.89
CA ILE A 81 -0.65 15.30 -7.71
C ILE A 81 -0.69 16.71 -7.11
N HIS A 82 -1.49 17.57 -7.71
CA HIS A 82 -1.69 18.96 -7.33
C HIS A 82 -3.15 19.25 -6.96
N GLU A 83 -3.44 20.50 -6.57
CA GLU A 83 -4.80 20.98 -6.37
C GLU A 83 -5.66 20.75 -7.63
N GLY A 84 -6.87 20.23 -7.43
CA GLY A 84 -7.75 19.89 -8.55
C GLY A 84 -7.46 18.56 -9.23
N GLU A 85 -6.51 17.76 -8.73
CA GLU A 85 -6.07 16.52 -9.39
C GLU A 85 -6.39 15.23 -8.66
N VAL A 86 -7.03 15.30 -7.50
CA VAL A 86 -7.45 14.11 -6.76
C VAL A 86 -8.74 14.40 -6.02
N GLY A 87 -9.67 13.46 -6.07
CA GLY A 87 -10.93 13.62 -5.37
C GLY A 87 -12.00 12.65 -5.82
N GLY A 88 -13.23 13.09 -5.62
CA GLY A 88 -14.45 12.41 -6.02
C GLY A 88 -15.67 13.19 -5.54
N ARG A 89 -16.84 12.57 -5.50
CA ARG A 89 -18.07 13.18 -4.97
C ARG A 89 -18.36 12.66 -3.57
N CYS A 90 -18.11 13.46 -2.54
CA CYS A 90 -18.41 13.10 -1.16
C CYS A 90 -19.74 13.73 -0.72
N GLY A 91 -20.56 13.01 0.04
CA GLY A 91 -21.64 13.63 0.82
C GLY A 91 -21.10 14.48 1.98
N SER A 92 -19.99 14.05 2.57
CA SER A 92 -19.25 14.85 3.56
C SER A 92 -17.75 14.57 3.48
N LEU A 93 -16.94 15.62 3.44
CA LEU A 93 -15.48 15.55 3.45
C LEU A 93 -14.92 16.17 4.72
N ASN A 94 -14.23 15.38 5.53
CA ASN A 94 -13.56 15.81 6.74
C ASN A 94 -12.14 16.33 6.43
N LYS A 95 -12.04 17.57 5.94
CA LYS A 95 -10.77 18.22 5.58
C LYS A 95 -9.83 18.38 6.79
N ASP A 96 -10.37 18.65 7.98
CA ASP A 96 -9.57 18.83 9.19
C ASP A 96 -8.88 17.54 9.61
N LEU A 97 -9.59 16.41 9.57
CA LEU A 97 -9.01 15.10 9.87
C LEU A 97 -8.00 14.67 8.80
N LEU A 98 -8.27 14.94 7.52
CA LEU A 98 -7.30 14.71 6.45
C LEU A 98 -6.01 15.50 6.72
N ALA A 99 -6.12 16.79 7.00
CA ALA A 99 -4.98 17.65 7.31
C ALA A 99 -4.20 17.15 8.54
N ALA A 100 -4.90 16.73 9.59
CA ALA A 100 -4.28 16.18 10.80
C ALA A 100 -3.48 14.88 10.56
N ARG A 101 -3.81 14.12 9.50
CA ARG A 101 -3.13 12.87 9.13
C ARG A 101 -1.99 13.04 8.12
N LEU A 102 -1.71 14.25 7.68
CA LEU A 102 -0.56 14.57 6.80
C LEU A 102 0.74 14.82 7.59
N ASP A 103 0.80 14.37 8.83
CA ASP A 103 1.89 14.62 9.78
C ASP A 103 3.14 13.77 9.53
N GLU A 104 3.05 12.68 8.74
CA GLU A 104 4.19 11.88 8.28
C GLU A 104 4.22 11.66 6.75
N LYS A 105 4.30 12.74 5.95
CA LYS A 105 4.45 12.67 4.48
C LYS A 105 5.82 12.19 4.03
N SER A 106 5.87 11.06 3.31
CA SER A 106 7.07 10.57 2.62
C SER A 106 6.71 9.48 1.60
N TYR A 107 7.39 9.46 0.44
CA TYR A 107 7.03 8.62 -0.71
C TYR A 107 6.74 7.16 -0.34
N LEU A 108 7.64 6.50 0.41
CA LEU A 108 7.51 5.09 0.82
C LEU A 108 7.02 4.93 2.29
N GLN A 109 6.47 5.97 2.91
CA GLN A 109 5.97 5.90 4.30
C GLN A 109 4.46 6.10 4.39
N SER A 110 3.88 6.92 3.53
CA SER A 110 2.45 7.22 3.52
C SER A 110 1.93 7.60 2.13
N TRP A 111 0.60 7.66 2.02
CA TRP A 111 -0.14 8.16 0.86
C TRP A 111 -0.46 9.65 0.96
N GLY A 112 0.25 10.38 1.84
CA GLY A 112 -0.05 11.77 2.11
C GLY A 112 0.16 12.70 0.92
N PHE A 113 1.16 12.47 0.07
CA PHE A 113 1.36 13.29 -1.14
C PHE A 113 0.26 13.09 -2.19
N GLU A 114 -0.34 11.90 -2.24
CA GLU A 114 -1.41 11.59 -3.18
C GLU A 114 -2.77 12.12 -2.71
N PHE A 115 -2.95 12.31 -1.40
CA PHE A 115 -4.24 12.74 -0.83
C PHE A 115 -4.23 14.13 -0.20
N GLU A 116 -3.10 14.83 -0.12
CA GLU A 116 -3.06 16.17 0.51
C GLU A 116 -3.99 17.18 -0.15
N HIS A 117 -4.25 17.00 -1.45
CA HIS A 117 -5.12 17.84 -2.26
C HIS A 117 -6.49 17.19 -2.52
N PHE A 118 -6.90 16.19 -1.74
CA PHE A 118 -8.19 15.53 -1.93
C PHE A 118 -9.37 16.49 -1.70
N GLU A 119 -10.22 16.62 -2.72
CA GLU A 119 -11.41 17.47 -2.65
C GLU A 119 -12.69 16.74 -3.11
N SER A 120 -13.84 17.33 -2.76
CA SER A 120 -15.15 16.88 -3.20
C SER A 120 -15.61 17.71 -4.40
N TYR A 121 -16.15 17.04 -5.42
CA TYR A 121 -16.69 17.62 -6.64
C TYR A 121 -18.11 17.11 -6.86
N ASP A 122 -19.09 18.00 -6.75
CA ASP A 122 -20.52 17.63 -6.80
C ASP A 122 -20.95 17.10 -8.18
N ASP A 123 -20.26 17.52 -9.23
CA ASP A 123 -20.49 17.12 -10.62
C ASP A 123 -19.76 15.83 -11.02
N PHE A 124 -18.82 15.35 -10.20
CA PHE A 124 -18.06 14.15 -10.52
C PHE A 124 -18.96 12.91 -10.63
N GLN A 125 -18.77 12.19 -11.73
CA GLN A 125 -19.43 10.91 -11.99
C GLN A 125 -18.40 9.90 -12.49
N MET A 126 -18.58 8.63 -12.09
CA MET A 126 -17.74 7.52 -12.56
C MET A 126 -18.10 7.12 -13.99
N ASN A 127 -17.74 7.96 -14.96
CA ASN A 127 -18.08 7.81 -16.38
C ASN A 127 -16.95 8.31 -17.31
N SER A 128 -17.12 8.14 -18.62
CA SER A 128 -16.13 8.53 -19.63
C SER A 128 -15.99 10.05 -19.83
N GLU A 129 -16.86 10.87 -19.25
CA GLU A 129 -16.75 12.34 -19.32
C GLU A 129 -15.71 12.85 -18.31
N HIS A 130 -15.60 12.20 -17.16
CA HIS A 130 -14.66 12.55 -16.09
C HIS A 130 -13.39 11.69 -16.08
N CYS A 131 -13.44 10.49 -16.67
CA CYS A 131 -12.38 9.50 -16.58
C CYS A 131 -11.93 9.05 -17.98
N ASP A 132 -10.63 9.22 -18.28
CA ASP A 132 -10.02 8.65 -19.49
C ASP A 132 -9.88 7.13 -19.38
N HIS A 133 -9.73 6.62 -18.15
CA HIS A 133 -9.70 5.19 -17.87
C HIS A 133 -10.31 4.90 -16.50
N ILE A 134 -11.22 3.92 -16.46
CA ILE A 134 -11.85 3.45 -15.23
C ILE A 134 -11.37 2.02 -14.95
N PHE A 135 -10.73 1.83 -13.81
CA PHE A 135 -10.44 0.52 -13.25
C PHE A 135 -11.69 -0.01 -12.56
N GLU A 136 -12.42 -0.88 -13.27
CA GLU A 136 -13.69 -1.44 -12.80
C GLU A 136 -13.48 -2.53 -11.72
N LYS A 137 -12.35 -3.24 -11.77
CA LYS A 137 -12.01 -4.27 -10.76
C LYS A 137 -11.39 -3.62 -9.52
N PRO A 138 -11.49 -4.28 -8.34
CA PRO A 138 -10.74 -3.85 -7.17
C PRO A 138 -9.26 -3.76 -7.47
N THR A 139 -8.67 -2.58 -7.24
CA THR A 139 -7.30 -2.30 -7.62
C THR A 139 -6.45 -2.01 -6.39
N ILE A 140 -5.26 -2.61 -6.32
CA ILE A 140 -4.27 -2.28 -5.31
C ILE A 140 -3.28 -1.30 -5.94
N ILE A 141 -3.29 -0.05 -5.49
CA ILE A 141 -2.37 0.99 -5.95
C ILE A 141 -1.16 0.95 -5.04
N ILE A 142 0.01 0.58 -5.55
CA ILE A 142 1.21 0.35 -4.72
C ILE A 142 2.39 1.17 -5.20
N LYS A 143 3.08 1.81 -4.25
CA LYS A 143 4.42 2.38 -4.45
C LYS A 143 5.46 1.35 -4.08
N LEU A 144 6.40 1.10 -4.98
CA LEU A 144 7.39 0.05 -4.86
C LEU A 144 8.72 0.61 -4.35
N ASP A 145 9.40 -0.15 -3.50
CA ASP A 145 10.83 0.08 -3.25
C ASP A 145 11.65 -0.41 -4.47
N ALA A 146 12.95 -0.63 -4.28
CA ALA A 146 13.87 -0.99 -5.33
C ALA A 146 13.82 -2.48 -5.70
N ALA A 147 13.77 -2.77 -7.00
CA ALA A 147 13.79 -4.13 -7.52
C ALA A 147 15.17 -4.84 -7.54
N VAL A 148 16.14 -4.32 -6.77
CA VAL A 148 17.56 -4.63 -6.97
C VAL A 148 18.03 -5.89 -6.23
N ASN A 149 17.34 -6.30 -5.18
CA ASN A 149 17.66 -7.51 -4.42
C ASN A 149 16.44 -7.97 -3.61
N MET A 150 16.55 -9.18 -3.03
CA MET A 150 15.50 -9.75 -2.17
C MET A 150 15.16 -8.85 -0.98
N TYR A 151 16.14 -8.17 -0.40
CA TYR A 151 15.91 -7.31 0.77
C TYR A 151 14.96 -6.16 0.46
N HIS A 152 15.16 -5.46 -0.65
CA HIS A 152 14.27 -4.37 -1.06
C HIS A 152 12.96 -4.85 -1.66
N HIS A 153 12.92 -6.00 -2.33
CA HIS A 153 11.66 -6.49 -2.90
C HIS A 153 10.73 -7.13 -1.87
N PHE A 154 11.29 -7.79 -0.86
CA PHE A 154 10.51 -8.56 0.11
C PHE A 154 9.72 -7.65 1.05
N CYS A 155 10.20 -6.44 1.32
CA CYS A 155 9.45 -5.48 2.13
C CYS A 155 8.16 -5.04 1.44
N ASP A 156 8.14 -4.87 0.11
CA ASP A 156 6.91 -4.55 -0.63
C ASP A 156 5.87 -5.68 -0.46
N PHE A 157 6.27 -6.94 -0.69
CA PHE A 157 5.34 -8.07 -0.67
C PHE A 157 4.84 -8.42 0.73
N VAL A 158 5.66 -8.31 1.79
CA VAL A 158 5.17 -8.55 3.16
C VAL A 158 4.20 -7.46 3.60
N ASN A 159 4.45 -6.20 3.24
CA ASN A 159 3.54 -5.10 3.55
C ASN A 159 2.24 -5.21 2.72
N LEU A 160 2.32 -5.68 1.47
CA LEU A 160 1.15 -5.99 0.65
C LEU A 160 0.30 -7.12 1.26
N TYR A 161 0.94 -8.22 1.68
CA TYR A 161 0.27 -9.32 2.39
C TYR A 161 -0.42 -8.84 3.67
N LEU A 162 0.27 -8.02 4.48
CA LEU A 162 -0.31 -7.45 5.69
C LEU A 162 -1.46 -6.48 5.39
N SER A 163 -1.40 -5.77 4.27
CA SER A 163 -2.47 -4.89 3.81
C SER A 163 -3.70 -5.67 3.37
N GLN A 164 -3.54 -6.83 2.72
CA GLN A 164 -4.64 -7.75 2.42
C GLN A 164 -5.28 -8.31 3.70
N PHE A 165 -4.45 -8.63 4.72
CA PHE A 165 -4.93 -9.01 6.04
C PHE A 165 -5.78 -7.91 6.70
N ILE A 166 -5.28 -6.67 6.74
CA ILE A 166 -6.01 -5.50 7.26
C ILE A 166 -7.29 -5.24 6.46
N ASN A 167 -7.23 -5.39 5.13
CA ASN A 167 -8.37 -5.20 4.26
C ASN A 167 -9.45 -6.29 4.44
N GLY A 168 -9.08 -7.47 4.95
CA GLY A 168 -9.97 -8.62 5.09
C GLY A 168 -10.20 -9.38 3.78
N SER A 169 -9.34 -9.19 2.77
CA SER A 169 -9.50 -9.85 1.46
C SER A 169 -8.15 -10.29 0.89
N PHE A 170 -8.09 -11.55 0.49
CA PHE A 170 -6.95 -12.19 -0.20
C PHE A 170 -7.35 -12.68 -1.60
N SER A 171 -8.33 -12.04 -2.23
CA SER A 171 -8.70 -12.33 -3.62
C SER A 171 -7.50 -12.09 -4.55
N GLN A 172 -7.31 -12.97 -5.53
CA GLN A 172 -6.37 -12.76 -6.64
C GLN A 172 -7.06 -12.16 -7.87
N ASP A 173 -8.40 -12.05 -7.89
CA ASP A 173 -9.11 -11.28 -8.93
C ASP A 173 -9.14 -9.78 -8.56
N VAL A 174 -7.94 -9.21 -8.45
CA VAL A 174 -7.67 -7.80 -8.14
C VAL A 174 -6.63 -7.28 -9.13
N GLU A 175 -6.73 -6.03 -9.56
CA GLU A 175 -5.70 -5.41 -10.39
C GLU A 175 -4.60 -4.82 -9.50
N ILE A 176 -3.39 -4.70 -10.04
CA ILE A 176 -2.27 -4.05 -9.35
C ILE A 176 -1.83 -2.87 -10.20
N PHE A 177 -1.83 -1.69 -9.60
CA PHE A 177 -1.38 -0.47 -10.24
C PHE A 177 -0.09 -0.01 -9.59
N TRP A 178 1.02 -0.07 -10.32
CA TRP A 178 2.32 0.39 -9.88
C TRP A 178 2.39 1.92 -10.00
N TRP A 179 2.36 2.59 -8.85
CA TRP A 179 2.57 4.03 -8.71
C TRP A 179 4.06 4.38 -8.83
N ASP A 180 4.68 4.02 -9.96
CA ASP A 180 6.09 4.25 -10.25
C ASP A 180 6.25 5.39 -11.26
N THR A 181 7.07 6.36 -10.91
CA THR A 181 7.33 7.55 -11.72
C THR A 181 8.56 7.39 -12.61
N TYR A 182 9.25 6.25 -12.56
CA TYR A 182 10.47 6.04 -13.34
C TYR A 182 10.20 5.86 -14.83
N SER A 183 10.85 6.68 -15.66
CA SER A 183 10.68 6.71 -17.12
C SER A 183 10.91 5.38 -17.86
N ARG A 184 11.57 4.39 -17.25
CA ARG A 184 11.82 3.07 -17.88
C ARG A 184 10.88 1.98 -17.35
N GLY A 185 9.83 2.36 -16.64
CA GLY A 185 8.90 1.42 -16.00
C GLY A 185 9.54 0.70 -14.81
N PHE A 186 8.83 -0.28 -14.28
CA PHE A 186 9.32 -1.10 -13.19
C PHE A 186 9.87 -2.41 -13.73
N VAL A 187 11.18 -2.61 -13.58
CA VAL A 187 11.86 -3.82 -14.07
C VAL A 187 12.03 -4.80 -12.93
N ASP A 188 11.14 -5.79 -12.86
CA ASP A 188 11.18 -6.87 -11.86
C ASP A 188 11.65 -8.19 -12.48
N GLY A 189 12.92 -8.23 -12.89
CA GLY A 189 13.50 -9.41 -13.55
C GLY A 189 13.78 -10.58 -12.61
N PHE A 190 13.79 -10.38 -11.29
CA PHE A 190 14.20 -11.39 -10.31
C PHE A 190 13.03 -11.94 -9.50
N PHE A 191 12.06 -11.10 -9.13
CA PHE A 191 10.97 -11.44 -8.23
C PHE A 191 9.60 -11.24 -8.86
N GLY A 192 9.53 -10.96 -10.18
CA GLY A 192 8.28 -10.68 -10.88
C GLY A 192 7.24 -11.79 -10.80
N ASP A 193 7.67 -13.04 -10.64
CA ASP A 193 6.76 -14.17 -10.43
C ASP A 193 5.98 -14.09 -9.11
N VAL A 194 6.48 -13.37 -8.11
CA VAL A 194 5.82 -13.20 -6.80
C VAL A 194 4.51 -12.43 -6.94
N TRP A 195 4.35 -11.55 -7.95
CA TRP A 195 3.08 -10.87 -8.23
C TRP A 195 1.92 -11.84 -8.46
N LYS A 196 2.20 -13.04 -9.01
CA LYS A 196 1.20 -14.10 -9.23
C LYS A 196 0.59 -14.61 -7.91
N ALA A 197 1.27 -14.42 -6.78
CA ALA A 197 0.71 -14.77 -5.48
C ALA A 197 -0.45 -13.85 -5.07
N PHE A 198 -0.45 -12.62 -5.58
CA PHE A 198 -1.35 -11.55 -5.18
C PHE A 198 -2.44 -11.24 -6.21
N SER A 199 -2.17 -11.49 -7.50
CA SER A 199 -3.10 -11.18 -8.57
C SER A 199 -3.00 -12.18 -9.74
N PHE A 200 -4.13 -12.46 -10.39
CA PHE A 200 -4.21 -13.15 -11.68
C PHE A 200 -3.94 -12.22 -12.87
N HIS A 201 -3.94 -10.91 -12.63
CA HIS A 201 -3.75 -9.87 -13.64
C HIS A 201 -2.31 -9.39 -13.66
N LYS A 202 -1.86 -8.94 -14.84
CA LYS A 202 -0.56 -8.28 -14.94
C LYS A 202 -0.66 -6.88 -14.34
N PRO A 203 0.38 -6.41 -13.62
CA PRO A 203 0.39 -5.06 -13.11
C PRO A 203 0.35 -4.00 -14.21
N TYR A 204 -0.36 -2.90 -13.93
CA TYR A 204 -0.41 -1.70 -14.75
C TYR A 204 0.66 -0.71 -14.28
N GLU A 205 1.32 -0.05 -15.21
CA GLU A 205 2.32 0.99 -14.90
C GLU A 205 1.74 2.39 -15.07
N MET A 206 1.91 3.24 -14.05
CA MET A 206 1.43 4.62 -14.07
C MET A 206 1.97 5.43 -15.27
N ILE A 207 3.19 5.15 -15.74
CA ILE A 207 3.78 5.83 -16.89
C ILE A 207 2.97 5.70 -18.19
N ASN A 208 2.12 4.68 -18.31
CA ASN A 208 1.25 4.47 -19.48
C ASN A 208 -0.04 5.33 -19.41
N TYR A 209 -0.21 6.08 -18.33
CA TYR A 209 -1.35 6.94 -18.06
C TYR A 209 -0.95 8.41 -17.88
N GLU A 210 0.23 8.81 -18.39
CA GLU A 210 0.62 10.22 -18.39
C GLU A 210 -0.46 11.08 -19.06
N LYS A 211 -0.74 12.22 -18.43
CA LYS A 211 -1.74 13.19 -18.89
C LYS A 211 -3.19 12.71 -18.94
N LYS A 212 -3.51 11.62 -18.26
CA LYS A 212 -4.87 11.06 -18.20
C LYS A 212 -5.48 11.23 -16.81
N THR A 213 -6.79 11.33 -16.76
CA THR A 213 -7.58 11.14 -15.54
C THR A 213 -7.91 9.66 -15.41
N ILE A 214 -7.31 9.02 -14.40
CA ILE A 214 -7.58 7.63 -14.05
C ILE A 214 -8.53 7.58 -12.87
N CYS A 215 -9.51 6.69 -12.95
CA CYS A 215 -10.52 6.52 -11.92
C CYS A 215 -10.56 5.08 -11.44
N PHE A 216 -10.86 4.91 -10.16
CA PHE A 216 -10.91 3.60 -9.52
C PHE A 216 -12.28 3.40 -8.90
N ARG A 217 -13.00 2.35 -9.34
CA ARG A 217 -14.23 1.91 -8.66
C ARG A 217 -13.93 1.54 -7.22
N ASN A 218 -12.88 0.74 -7.01
CA ASN A 218 -12.44 0.32 -5.69
C ASN A 218 -10.91 0.32 -5.67
N ALA A 219 -10.32 0.99 -4.68
CA ALA A 219 -8.88 1.05 -4.51
C ALA A 219 -8.46 0.69 -3.08
N LEU A 220 -7.43 -0.14 -2.96
CA LEU A 220 -6.65 -0.33 -1.74
C LEU A 220 -5.29 0.33 -1.95
N LEU A 221 -4.94 1.24 -1.05
CA LEU A 221 -3.64 1.87 -0.98
C LEU A 221 -2.91 1.26 0.23
N PRO A 222 -2.03 0.26 0.03
CA PRO A 222 -1.49 -0.59 1.08
C PRO A 222 -0.44 0.13 1.95
N LEU A 223 -0.04 -0.54 3.03
CA LEU A 223 1.16 -0.21 3.79
C LEU A 223 2.39 -0.19 2.86
N LEU A 224 3.29 0.77 3.10
CA LEU A 224 4.46 1.01 2.28
C LEU A 224 5.76 0.55 2.95
N ALA A 225 6.73 0.13 2.13
CA ALA A 225 7.94 -0.56 2.54
C ALA A 225 8.83 0.15 3.58
N ARG A 226 8.83 1.49 3.62
CA ARG A 226 9.77 2.28 4.44
C ARG A 226 9.10 3.10 5.52
N GLN A 227 7.90 2.71 5.94
CA GLN A 227 7.19 3.31 7.07
C GLN A 227 8.10 3.54 8.28
N ARG A 228 7.87 4.62 9.01
CA ARG A 228 8.53 4.86 10.29
C ARG A 228 8.09 3.78 11.28
N LEU A 229 9.05 3.07 11.87
CA LEU A 229 8.78 1.85 12.64
C LEU A 229 7.95 0.86 11.77
N GLY A 230 8.40 0.67 10.52
CA GLY A 230 7.79 -0.17 9.48
C GLY A 230 8.04 -1.66 9.67
N ILE A 231 7.21 -2.55 9.10
CA ILE A 231 7.57 -3.98 9.02
C ILE A 231 8.71 -4.18 8.02
N TYR A 232 9.64 -5.08 8.35
CA TYR A 232 10.83 -5.44 7.59
C TYR A 232 11.95 -4.38 7.57
N TYR A 233 11.78 -3.26 6.85
CA TYR A 233 12.90 -2.36 6.57
C TYR A 233 13.31 -1.48 7.77
N ASN A 234 12.32 -0.89 8.43
CA ASN A 234 12.49 0.00 9.60
C ASN A 234 11.95 -0.64 10.89
N MET A 235 11.96 -1.96 10.96
CA MET A 235 11.30 -2.71 12.02
C MET A 235 12.12 -2.63 13.31
N PRO A 236 11.57 -2.07 14.39
CA PRO A 236 12.22 -2.14 15.69
C PRO A 236 12.12 -3.59 16.19
N LEU A 237 13.21 -4.33 16.10
CA LEU A 237 13.28 -5.70 16.62
C LEU A 237 13.99 -5.71 17.97
N ILE A 238 13.37 -6.39 18.93
CA ILE A 238 14.02 -6.74 20.20
C ILE A 238 15.00 -7.88 19.94
N ASP A 239 16.22 -7.72 20.48
CA ASP A 239 17.27 -8.73 20.38
C ASP A 239 16.84 -10.07 21.02
N GLY A 240 17.27 -11.18 20.40
CA GLY A 240 16.94 -12.53 20.85
C GLY A 240 15.52 -13.01 20.57
N CYS A 241 14.62 -12.17 20.03
CA CYS A 241 13.28 -12.59 19.60
C CYS A 241 13.28 -13.05 18.13
N TYR A 242 12.62 -14.18 17.86
CA TYR A 242 12.51 -14.77 16.53
C TYR A 242 11.19 -15.56 16.39
N GLY A 243 10.86 -15.96 15.16
CA GLY A 243 9.68 -16.80 14.89
C GLY A 243 8.39 -16.01 14.78
N SER A 244 8.41 -14.87 14.09
CA SER A 244 7.20 -14.08 13.81
C SER A 244 6.15 -14.89 13.06
N GLY A 245 4.93 -14.91 13.60
CA GLY A 245 3.76 -15.53 12.99
C GLY A 245 3.39 -14.88 11.65
N LEU A 246 3.51 -13.56 11.54
CA LEU A 246 3.32 -12.80 10.30
C LEU A 246 4.22 -13.31 9.18
N PHE A 247 5.54 -13.35 9.41
CA PHE A 247 6.48 -13.81 8.40
C PHE A 247 6.32 -15.30 8.08
N HIS A 248 5.97 -16.12 9.08
CA HIS A 248 5.64 -17.53 8.85
C HIS A 248 4.42 -17.69 7.94
N ALA A 249 3.34 -16.97 8.23
CA ALA A 249 2.11 -17.00 7.45
C ALA A 249 2.33 -16.47 6.02
N PHE A 250 3.08 -15.36 5.88
CA PHE A 250 3.46 -14.82 4.58
C PHE A 250 4.27 -15.83 3.75
N SER A 251 5.25 -16.51 4.35
CA SER A 251 6.02 -17.56 3.67
C SER A 251 5.12 -18.70 3.18
N LYS A 252 4.19 -19.16 4.03
CA LYS A 252 3.21 -20.19 3.65
C LYS A 252 2.27 -19.72 2.54
N HIS A 253 1.84 -18.46 2.58
CA HIS A 253 1.02 -17.85 1.55
C HIS A 253 1.70 -17.89 0.19
N LEU A 254 2.98 -17.46 0.10
CA LEU A 254 3.73 -17.51 -1.15
C LEU A 254 3.93 -18.93 -1.68
N ILE A 255 4.36 -19.85 -0.82
CA ILE A 255 4.57 -21.26 -1.22
C ILE A 255 3.29 -21.87 -1.79
N HIS A 256 2.16 -21.62 -1.13
CA HIS A 256 0.87 -22.15 -1.56
C HIS A 256 0.41 -21.51 -2.88
N ARG A 257 0.38 -20.17 -2.95
CA ARG A 257 -0.15 -19.43 -4.10
C ARG A 257 0.69 -19.58 -5.37
N LEU A 258 2.01 -19.73 -5.22
CA LEU A 258 2.92 -19.95 -6.34
C LEU A 258 3.11 -21.44 -6.67
N ASN A 259 2.42 -22.33 -5.95
CA ASN A 259 2.53 -23.78 -6.10
C ASN A 259 3.99 -24.28 -6.06
N ILE A 260 4.78 -23.75 -5.12
CA ILE A 260 6.20 -24.10 -5.00
C ILE A 260 6.32 -25.49 -4.35
N PRO A 261 6.85 -26.51 -5.05
CA PRO A 261 7.00 -27.84 -4.47
C PRO A 261 7.91 -27.83 -3.25
N GLN A 262 7.45 -28.41 -2.14
CA GLN A 262 8.24 -28.58 -0.93
C GLN A 262 8.68 -30.03 -0.81
N ASN A 263 9.88 -30.37 -1.28
CA ASN A 263 10.42 -31.73 -1.25
C ASN A 263 10.96 -32.17 0.14
N GLY A 264 10.48 -31.52 1.22
CA GLY A 264 10.95 -31.72 2.58
C GLY A 264 12.30 -31.05 2.89
N PRO A 265 12.74 -31.09 4.16
CA PRO A 265 14.11 -30.73 4.50
C PRO A 265 15.05 -31.75 3.84
N LEU A 266 15.85 -31.30 2.89
CA LEU A 266 16.91 -32.12 2.34
C LEU A 266 18.01 -32.25 3.41
N LEU A 267 18.30 -33.49 3.81
CA LEU A 267 19.39 -33.77 4.74
C LEU A 267 20.66 -33.03 4.27
N ASN A 268 21.31 -32.30 5.18
CA ASN A 268 22.55 -31.55 4.93
C ASN A 268 22.47 -30.37 3.95
N LYS A 269 21.28 -29.80 3.69
CA LYS A 269 21.16 -28.48 3.05
C LYS A 269 20.55 -27.48 4.03
N LEU A 270 21.31 -26.44 4.36
CA LEU A 270 20.78 -25.25 5.02
C LEU A 270 19.82 -24.53 4.06
N ARG A 271 18.69 -24.07 4.60
CA ARG A 271 17.74 -23.20 3.93
C ARG A 271 18.34 -21.82 3.72
#